data_AF-A0A3C0RDC4-F1
#
_entry.id   AF-A0A3C0RDC4-F1
#
_cell.length_a   1.000
_cell.length_b   1.000
_cell.length_c   1.000
_cell.angle_alpha   90.00
_cell.angle_beta   90.00
_cell.angle_gamma   90.00
#
_symmetry.space_group_name_H-M   'P 1'
#
loop_
_entity.id
_entity.type
_entity.pdbx_description
1 polymer ?
#
loop_
_entity_poly.entity_id
_entity_poly.type
_entity_poly.pdbx_seq_one_letter_code
_entity_poly.pdbx_strand_id
1 'polypeptide(L)' 'MSIAAIIDHTVLKPTVLLSEIEQVCTEAKEYGFASVCVPPNFVKHAKKHTEGSKV' A
#
# COMPACT_ATOMS: atom_id res chain seq x y z
N MET A 1 12.60 -12.91 11.26
CA MET A 1 12.11 -11.99 10.22
C MET A 1 10.71 -12.43 9.82
N SER A 2 9.73 -11.53 9.78
CA SER A 2 8.38 -11.86 9.31
C SER A 2 8.35 -11.81 7.78
N ILE A 3 7.62 -12.73 7.15
CA ILE A 3 7.43 -12.74 5.68
C ILE A 3 6.80 -11.44 5.18
N ALA A 4 5.95 -10.80 5.99
CA ALA A 4 5.31 -9.54 5.62
C ALA A 4 6.34 -8.42 5.35
N ALA A 5 7.41 -8.35 6.16
CA ALA A 5 8.43 -7.32 6.07
C ALA A 5 9.33 -7.42 4.80
N ILE A 6 9.08 -8.39 3.91
CA ILE A 6 9.75 -8.52 2.60
C ILE A 6 8.77 -8.54 1.42
N ILE A 7 7.48 -8.32 1.67
CA ILE A 7 6.45 -8.30 0.64
C ILE A 7 6.10 -6.85 0.29
N ASP A 8 6.07 -6.55 -1.01
CA ASP A 8 5.52 -5.32 -1.57
C ASP A 8 4.04 -5.55 -1.92
N HIS A 9 3.14 -4.96 -1.13
CA HIS A 9 1.71 -5.14 -1.33
C HIS A 9 1.25 -4.35 -2.56
N THR A 10 0.86 -5.06 -3.61
CA THR A 10 0.80 -4.50 -4.96
C THR A 10 -0.62 -4.41 -5.49
N VAL A 11 -0.98 -3.25 -6.04
CA VAL A 11 -2.21 -3.04 -6.81
C VAL A 11 -1.91 -2.17 -8.04
N LEU A 12 -1.79 -2.83 -9.20
CA LEU A 12 -1.46 -2.16 -10.47
C LEU A 12 -2.47 -2.45 -11.59
N LYS A 13 -3.66 -2.93 -11.24
CA LYS A 13 -4.72 -3.15 -12.24
C LYS A 13 -5.16 -1.81 -12.84
N PRO A 14 -5.39 -1.73 -14.17
CA PRO A 14 -5.76 -0.47 -14.83
C PRO A 14 -7.07 0.14 -14.32
N THR A 15 -7.97 -0.71 -13.81
CA THR A 15 -9.28 -0.31 -13.30
C THR A 15 -9.29 -0.09 -11.78
N VAL A 16 -8.13 0.13 -11.16
CA VAL A 16 -8.05 0.31 -9.71
C VAL A 16 -8.80 1.56 -9.28
N LEU A 17 -9.63 1.41 -8.25
CA LEU A 17 -10.34 2.52 -7.63
C LEU A 17 -9.56 3.06 -6.43
N LEU A 18 -9.82 4.33 -6.07
CA LEU A 18 -9.20 4.97 -4.91
C LEU A 18 -9.44 4.18 -3.61
N SER A 19 -10.63 3.61 -3.44
CA SER A 19 -10.98 2.76 -2.29
C SER A 19 -10.10 1.52 -2.17
N GLU A 20 -9.65 0.96 -3.30
CA GLU A 20 -8.79 -0.21 -3.32
C GLU A 20 -7.35 0.15 -2.95
N ILE A 21 -6.90 1.37 -3.31
CA ILE A 21 -5.63 1.92 -2.83
C ILE A 21 -5.66 2.09 -1.32
N GLU A 22 -6.74 2.66 -0.77
CA GLU A 22 -6.92 2.84 0.68
C GLU A 22 -6.96 1.51 1.42
N GLN A 23 -7.63 0.51 0.85
CA GLN A 23 -7.66 -0.84 1.39
C GLN A 23 -6.25 -1.45 1.44
N VAL A 24 -5.50 -1.43 0.33
CA VAL A 24 -4.12 -1.93 0.25
C VAL A 24 -3.21 -1.21 1.25
N CYS A 25 -3.32 0.10 1.37
CA CYS A 25 -2.54 0.87 2.34
C CYS A 25 -2.92 0.51 3.80
N THR A 26 -4.19 0.18 4.06
CA THR A 26 -4.66 -0.24 5.39
C THR A 26 -4.15 -1.63 5.74
N GLU A 27 -4.28 -2.59 4.84
CA GLU A 27 -3.75 -3.93 4.99
C GLU A 27 -2.22 -3.91 5.18
N ALA A 28 -1.51 -3.06 4.44
CA ALA A 28 -0.06 -2.95 4.61
C ALA A 28 0.35 -2.45 5.99
N LYS A 29 -0.40 -1.50 6.57
CA LYS A 29 -0.20 -1.06 7.95
C LYS A 29 -0.53 -2.15 8.96
N GLU A 30 -1.60 -2.89 8.75
CA GLU A 30 -2.08 -3.95 9.64
C GLU A 30 -1.12 -5.14 9.69
N TYR A 31 -0.68 -5.62 8.52
CA TYR A 31 0.19 -6.79 8.41
C TYR A 31 1.68 -6.46 8.47
N GLY A 32 2.06 -5.18 8.40
CA GLY A 32 3.45 -4.73 8.43
C GLY A 32 4.21 -5.13 7.18
N PHE A 33 3.63 -4.86 6.00
CA PHE A 33 4.30 -5.08 4.72
C PHE A 33 5.51 -4.15 4.53
N ALA A 34 6.40 -4.49 3.59
CA ALA A 34 7.60 -3.70 3.33
C ALA A 34 7.27 -2.38 2.63
N SER A 35 6.37 -2.42 1.65
CA SER A 35 5.91 -1.25 0.91
C SER A 35 4.54 -1.49 0.29
N VAL A 36 3.95 -0.42 -0.27
CA VAL A 36 2.79 -0.50 -1.17
C VAL A 36 3.19 -0.11 -2.59
N CYS A 37 2.81 -0.93 -3.56
CA CYS A 37 3.04 -0.65 -4.97
C CYS A 37 1.71 -0.25 -5.63
N VAL A 38 1.58 1.02 -6.03
CA VAL A 38 0.36 1.62 -6.57
C VAL A 38 0.65 2.34 -7.89
N PRO A 39 -0.36 2.62 -8.74
CA PRO A 39 -0.11 3.36 -9.96
C PRO A 39 0.36 4.80 -9.65
N PRO A 40 1.22 5.40 -10.49
CA PRO A 40 1.83 6.71 -10.23
C PRO A 40 0.85 7.81 -9.82
N ASN A 41 -0.34 7.81 -10.42
CA ASN A 41 -1.39 8.80 -10.16
C ASN A 41 -1.91 8.78 -8.71
N PHE A 42 -1.74 7.67 -8.00
CA PHE A 42 -2.23 7.48 -6.62
C PHE A 42 -1.13 7.58 -5.57
N VAL A 43 0.14 7.75 -5.95
CA VAL A 43 1.28 7.77 -5.00
C VAL A 43 1.10 8.83 -3.90
N LYS A 44 0.62 10.03 -4.25
CA LYS A 44 0.36 11.09 -3.27
C LYS A 44 -0.71 10.69 -2.24
N HIS A 45 -1.74 9.98 -2.69
CA HIS A 45 -2.82 9.50 -1.83
C HIS A 45 -2.34 8.35 -0.93
N ALA A 46 -1.66 7.37 -1.51
CA ALA A 46 -1.08 6.25 -0.79
C ALA A 46 -0.12 6.72 0.30
N LYS A 47 0.77 7.68 -0.02
CA LYS A 47 1.72 8.22 0.97
C LYS A 47 1.03 8.92 2.14
N LYS A 48 -0.06 9.66 1.86
CA LYS A 48 -0.88 10.28 2.91
C LYS A 48 -1.55 9.21 3.79
N HIS A 49 -2.01 8.12 3.19
CA HIS A 49 -2.69 7.04 3.92
C HIS A 49 -1.74 6.17 4.73
N THR A 50 -0.47 6.01 4.32
CA THR A 50 0.57 5.28 5.06
C THR A 50 1.39 6.16 6.00
N GLU A 51 1.01 7.43 6.18
CA GLU A 51 1.69 8.37 7.06
C GLU A 51 1.75 7.85 8.52
N GLY A 52 2.92 8.00 9.16
CA GLY A 52 3.16 7.51 10.51
C GLY A 52 3.35 5.98 10.63
N SER A 53 3.37 5.25 9.52
CA SER A 53 3.62 3.81 9.50
C SER A 53 5.04 3.46 9.04
N LYS A 54 5.40 2.18 9.13
CA LYS A 54 6.67 1.63 8.63
C LYS A 54 6.61 1.27 7.13
N VAL A 55 5.51 1.61 6.46
CA VAL A 55 5.19 1.30 5.05
C VAL A 55 5.22 2.55 4.18
#